data_AF-A0A7Y1TFQ6-F1
#
_entry.id   AF-A0A7Y1TFQ6-F1
#
_cell.length_a   1.000
_cell.length_b   1.000
_cell.length_c   1.000
_cell.angle_alpha   90.00
_cell.angle_beta   90.00
_cell.angle_gamma   90.00
#
_symmetry.space_group_name_H-M   'P 1'
#
loop_
_entity.id
_entity.type
_entity.pdbx_description
1 polymer ?
#
loop_
_entity_poly.entity_id
_entity_poly.type
_entity_poly.pdbx_seq_one_letter_code
_entity_poly.pdbx_strand_id
1 'polypeptide(L)'
;MKRFVKRHTYTALVFAVLTSSACAAEIPGTMRVDFFHSGNHSAELLSLDQLVIEPLPWTGNMAQPIDRTLRGKYLFEIVSNGVTAWSRSFSSIYGEWETTSEAREINRSFHESVRFPSQDEVFEIVLKKRDANNQFEEIWRIELDPDDVLVHRESARYADKVIAIHKGGDPANTVDLLLMGDGYTAEEHDAFIDKAKMLADVLFATSPFKERKDDFNIWALAPAAPQSGVSRPSTGTYRDSPIGATYDAFRSERYILTFDNKSMRRIASSAPYDFIEILTNTDVYGGGGIYGLFSTAAANSEWAPYLFVHEFGHHFAGLADEYYTSSVAYEAPAEISEPYEPNVTALLDPKKLKWKHLVQSETPLPTPWPKAEFEKHSIAVQQRRAEMRAANVSEAEMNSLFRYTRDYADALFEKSGQEGVVGAFEGGNYQAEGYYRSEQNCLMFTRSESFCAVCAAAIEKVIDEYTVSD
;
A
#
# COMPACT_ATOMS: atom_id res chain seq x y z
N MET A 1 -69.97 47.75 51.15
CA MET A 1 -69.27 48.66 50.22
C MET A 1 -68.03 47.97 49.69
N LYS A 2 -67.92 47.81 48.35
CA LYS A 2 -66.69 47.65 47.52
C LYS A 2 -65.63 46.62 48.00
N ARG A 3 -65.13 45.66 47.24
CA ARG A 3 -64.77 45.64 45.81
C ARG A 3 -64.35 44.20 45.45
N PHE A 4 -64.77 43.73 44.28
CA PHE A 4 -64.23 42.57 43.58
C PHE A 4 -62.74 42.78 43.24
N VAL A 5 -61.89 41.77 43.48
CA VAL A 5 -60.55 41.67 42.86
C VAL A 5 -60.41 40.26 42.27
N LYS A 6 -60.43 40.17 40.94
CA LYS A 6 -60.09 38.96 40.16
C LYS A 6 -58.57 38.74 40.25
N ARG A 7 -58.13 37.62 40.81
CA ARG A 7 -56.75 37.12 40.66
C ARG A 7 -56.65 36.36 39.33
N HIS A 8 -55.76 36.80 38.45
CA HIS A 8 -55.38 36.09 37.24
C HIS A 8 -54.24 35.13 37.61
N THR A 9 -54.49 33.83 37.48
CA THR A 9 -53.48 32.77 37.62
C THR A 9 -52.72 32.68 36.29
N TYR A 10 -51.43 33.03 36.29
CA TYR A 10 -50.55 32.78 35.15
C TYR A 10 -50.04 31.35 35.24
N THR A 11 -50.47 30.50 34.31
CA THR A 11 -49.93 29.15 34.12
C THR A 11 -48.65 29.27 33.30
N ALA A 12 -47.48 29.13 33.93
CA ALA A 12 -46.21 29.04 33.22
C ALA A 12 -46.08 27.63 32.62
N LEU A 13 -46.17 27.52 31.29
CA LEU A 13 -45.80 26.32 30.56
C LEU A 13 -44.27 26.21 30.57
N VAL A 14 -43.73 25.22 31.28
CA VAL A 14 -42.32 24.83 31.18
C VAL A 14 -42.19 23.88 29.99
N PHE A 15 -41.62 24.36 28.89
CA PHE A 15 -41.19 23.50 27.79
C PHE A 15 -39.92 22.74 28.22
N ALA A 16 -40.05 21.43 28.42
CA ALA A 16 -38.89 20.55 28.57
C ALA A 16 -38.25 20.37 27.19
N VAL A 17 -37.11 21.02 26.97
CA VAL A 17 -36.25 20.77 25.82
C VAL A 17 -35.55 19.44 26.09
N LEU A 18 -36.02 18.37 25.45
CA LEU A 18 -35.28 17.12 25.34
C LEU A 18 -34.12 17.35 24.37
N THR A 19 -32.95 17.68 24.91
CA THR A 19 -31.70 17.61 24.15
C THR A 19 -31.36 16.14 24.00
N SER A 20 -31.65 15.57 22.83
CA SER A 20 -31.05 14.30 22.40
C SER A 20 -29.55 14.55 22.19
N SER A 21 -28.75 14.33 23.22
CA SER A 21 -27.31 14.12 23.04
C SER A 21 -27.18 12.82 22.25
N ALA A 22 -26.97 12.93 20.94
CA ALA A 22 -26.40 11.83 20.19
C ALA A 22 -25.04 11.55 20.82
N CYS A 23 -24.91 10.44 21.55
CA CYS A 23 -23.61 9.92 21.91
C CYS A 23 -22.91 9.63 20.58
N ALA A 24 -21.91 10.44 20.23
CA ALA A 24 -20.92 10.00 19.25
C ALA A 24 -20.39 8.66 19.76
N ALA A 25 -20.41 7.63 18.90
CA ALA A 25 -19.77 6.37 19.23
C ALA A 25 -18.30 6.67 19.56
N GLU A 26 -17.82 6.13 20.68
CA GLU A 26 -16.43 6.33 21.10
C GLU A 26 -15.51 5.67 20.07
N ILE A 27 -14.53 6.41 19.55
CA ILE A 27 -13.54 5.86 18.61
C ILE A 27 -12.73 4.82 19.39
N PRO A 28 -12.68 3.55 18.94
CA PRO A 28 -11.96 2.51 19.67
C PRO A 28 -10.46 2.81 19.71
N GLY A 29 -9.76 2.21 20.67
CA GLY A 29 -8.31 2.18 20.67
C GLY A 29 -7.77 1.35 19.50
N THR A 30 -6.46 1.37 19.31
CA THR A 30 -5.80 0.51 18.32
C THR A 30 -5.11 -0.67 19.00
N MET A 31 -5.35 -1.87 18.49
CA MET A 31 -4.56 -3.06 18.80
C MET A 31 -3.69 -3.47 17.62
N ARG A 32 -2.50 -3.99 17.93
CA ARG A 32 -1.59 -4.58 16.96
C ARG A 32 -1.15 -5.95 17.46
N VAL A 33 -1.11 -6.93 16.58
CA VAL A 33 -0.52 -8.24 16.87
C VAL A 33 0.71 -8.43 16.01
N ASP A 34 1.83 -8.63 16.70
CA ASP A 34 3.14 -8.89 16.14
C ASP A 34 3.38 -10.40 16.14
N PHE A 35 3.88 -10.94 15.04
CA PHE A 35 4.14 -12.37 14.89
C PHE A 35 5.33 -12.63 13.97
N PHE A 36 5.86 -13.84 14.02
CA PHE A 36 6.87 -14.32 13.08
C PHE A 36 6.25 -15.23 12.05
N HIS A 37 6.56 -14.97 10.78
CA HIS A 37 6.26 -15.82 9.65
C HIS A 37 7.55 -16.52 9.21
N SER A 38 7.64 -17.82 9.46
CA SER A 38 8.85 -18.61 9.27
C SER A 38 8.60 -19.77 8.32
N GLY A 39 9.57 -20.08 7.47
CA GLY A 39 9.38 -21.17 6.52
C GLY A 39 10.28 -21.08 5.30
N ASN A 40 9.80 -21.68 4.22
CA ASN A 40 10.44 -21.80 2.91
C ASN A 40 9.35 -21.94 1.82
N HIS A 41 9.74 -22.25 0.58
CA HIS A 41 8.80 -22.36 -0.55
C HIS A 41 7.69 -23.43 -0.41
N SER A 42 7.78 -24.35 0.56
CA SER A 42 6.90 -25.52 0.69
C SER A 42 6.24 -25.67 2.06
N ALA A 43 6.68 -24.91 3.05
CA ALA A 43 6.16 -24.99 4.41
C ALA A 43 6.25 -23.63 5.09
N GLU A 44 5.17 -23.25 5.78
CA GLU A 44 5.09 -22.02 6.56
C GLU A 44 4.63 -22.33 8.01
N LEU A 45 5.12 -21.53 8.95
CA LEU A 45 4.83 -21.59 10.37
C LEU A 45 4.66 -20.17 10.89
N LEU A 46 3.58 -19.96 11.64
CA LEU A 46 3.31 -18.70 12.34
C LEU A 46 3.43 -18.88 13.85
N SER A 47 4.03 -17.89 14.50
CA SER A 47 4.14 -17.83 15.96
C SER A 47 3.96 -16.42 16.47
N LEU A 48 3.16 -16.26 17.53
CA LEU A 48 2.97 -15.00 18.22
C LEU A 48 4.30 -14.45 18.77
N ASP A 49 4.54 -13.15 18.56
CA ASP A 49 5.55 -12.39 19.29
C ASP A 49 4.88 -11.66 20.47
N GLN A 50 3.88 -10.82 20.19
CA GLN A 50 3.17 -10.05 21.22
C GLN A 50 1.82 -9.48 20.73
N LEU A 51 0.90 -9.27 21.68
CA LEU A 51 -0.23 -8.36 21.54
C LEU A 51 0.18 -6.98 22.07
N VAL A 52 -0.19 -5.93 21.34
CA VAL A 52 0.20 -4.54 21.62
C VAL A 52 -1.05 -3.65 21.62
N ILE A 53 -1.18 -2.81 22.66
CA ILE A 53 -2.06 -1.63 22.65
C ILE A 53 -1.25 -0.45 22.13
N GLU A 54 -1.65 0.10 20.99
CA GLU A 54 -1.05 1.31 20.44
C GLU A 54 -1.57 2.56 21.16
N PRO A 55 -0.81 3.66 21.20
CA PRO A 55 -1.10 4.80 22.07
C PRO A 55 -2.16 5.75 21.51
N LEU A 56 -2.52 5.61 20.23
CA LEU A 56 -3.46 6.48 19.54
C LEU A 56 -4.78 5.74 19.22
N PRO A 57 -5.90 6.46 19.11
CA PRO A 57 -7.17 5.91 18.63
C PRO A 57 -7.04 5.28 17.25
N TRP A 58 -7.98 4.39 16.93
CA TRP A 58 -8.09 3.76 15.62
C TRP A 58 -8.44 4.76 14.52
N THR A 59 -7.78 4.65 13.36
CA THR A 59 -7.98 5.51 12.17
C THR A 59 -8.87 4.88 11.10
N GLY A 60 -9.12 3.57 11.14
CA GLY A 60 -9.92 2.93 10.08
C GLY A 60 -11.43 3.15 10.21
N ASN A 61 -12.11 3.06 9.07
CA ASN A 61 -13.56 3.19 8.97
C ASN A 61 -14.34 2.07 9.69
N MET A 62 -14.95 2.39 10.83
CA MET A 62 -15.77 1.45 11.61
C MET A 62 -17.08 1.05 10.92
N ALA A 63 -17.52 1.76 9.88
CA ALA A 63 -18.68 1.38 9.08
C ALA A 63 -18.37 0.31 8.01
N GLN A 64 -17.08 0.05 7.72
CA GLN A 64 -16.62 -1.01 6.81
C GLN A 64 -15.68 -1.98 7.55
N PRO A 65 -16.21 -2.75 8.53
CA PRO A 65 -15.37 -3.64 9.33
C PRO A 65 -14.84 -4.84 8.55
N ILE A 66 -15.52 -5.24 7.48
CA ILE A 66 -15.18 -6.42 6.68
C ILE A 66 -14.62 -6.00 5.35
N ASP A 67 -13.42 -6.49 5.03
CA ASP A 67 -12.80 -6.31 3.72
C ASP A 67 -13.62 -6.99 2.63
N ARG A 68 -14.04 -6.18 1.66
CA ARG A 68 -14.81 -6.65 0.49
C ARG A 68 -13.98 -6.64 -0.78
N THR A 69 -12.79 -6.05 -0.74
CA THR A 69 -11.86 -6.03 -1.86
C THR A 69 -11.16 -7.38 -2.01
N LEU A 70 -10.84 -8.02 -0.88
CA LEU A 70 -10.16 -9.30 -0.78
C LEU A 70 -8.91 -9.33 -1.69
N ARG A 71 -8.03 -8.33 -1.61
CA ARG A 71 -6.81 -8.25 -2.41
C ARG A 71 -5.62 -8.87 -1.67
N GLY A 72 -4.56 -9.22 -2.38
CA GLY A 72 -3.38 -9.81 -1.75
C GLY A 72 -3.51 -11.30 -1.42
N LYS A 73 -2.42 -11.82 -0.86
CA LYS A 73 -2.17 -13.24 -0.64
C LYS A 73 -2.77 -13.80 0.65
N TYR A 74 -2.91 -12.95 1.65
CA TYR A 74 -3.36 -13.30 2.99
C TYR A 74 -4.61 -12.49 3.39
N LEU A 75 -5.36 -13.02 4.35
CA LEU A 75 -6.51 -12.37 4.98
C LEU A 75 -6.42 -12.64 6.47
N PHE A 76 -6.47 -11.58 7.29
CA PHE A 76 -6.68 -11.76 8.72
C PHE A 76 -8.11 -11.38 9.10
N GLU A 77 -8.65 -12.12 10.07
CA GLU A 77 -9.96 -11.89 10.67
C GLU A 77 -9.80 -11.78 12.19
N ILE A 78 -10.48 -10.81 12.78
CA ILE A 78 -10.70 -10.72 14.22
C ILE A 78 -12.07 -11.34 14.48
N VAL A 79 -12.10 -12.44 15.23
CA VAL A 79 -13.32 -13.17 15.56
C VAL A 79 -13.62 -12.97 17.05
N SER A 80 -14.79 -12.42 17.35
CA SER A 80 -15.29 -12.27 18.72
C SER A 80 -16.65 -12.95 18.83
N ASN A 81 -16.84 -13.76 19.87
CA ASN A 81 -18.08 -14.49 20.11
C ASN A 81 -18.54 -15.33 18.88
N GLY A 82 -17.58 -15.89 18.13
CA GLY A 82 -17.82 -16.71 16.93
C GLY A 82 -18.23 -15.92 15.67
N VAL A 83 -18.15 -14.59 15.68
CA VAL A 83 -18.46 -13.72 14.55
C VAL A 83 -17.24 -12.91 14.15
N THR A 84 -16.96 -12.80 12.85
CA THR A 84 -15.91 -11.91 12.33
C THR A 84 -16.31 -10.45 12.59
N ALA A 85 -15.59 -9.80 13.51
CA ALA A 85 -15.79 -8.41 13.89
C ALA A 85 -14.98 -7.45 13.01
N TRP A 86 -13.85 -7.90 12.47
CA TRP A 86 -13.00 -7.11 11.59
C TRP A 86 -12.23 -8.01 10.63
N SER A 87 -11.97 -7.57 9.40
CA SER A 87 -11.04 -8.25 8.50
C SER A 87 -10.32 -7.30 7.56
N ARG A 88 -9.07 -7.60 7.23
CA ARG A 88 -8.32 -6.97 6.13
C ARG A 88 -7.44 -8.00 5.44
N SER A 89 -7.39 -7.90 4.12
CA SER A 89 -6.51 -8.68 3.26
C SER A 89 -5.22 -7.92 2.98
N PHE A 90 -4.12 -8.64 2.77
CA PHE A 90 -2.78 -8.06 2.64
C PHE A 90 -1.82 -9.03 1.93
N SER A 91 -0.64 -8.52 1.59
CA SER A 91 0.51 -9.30 1.17
C SER A 91 1.67 -9.05 2.13
N SER A 92 2.66 -9.95 2.17
CA SER A 92 3.77 -9.86 3.11
C SER A 92 5.12 -10.10 2.44
N ILE A 93 6.19 -9.66 3.11
CA ILE A 93 7.58 -9.92 2.69
C ILE A 93 7.83 -11.42 2.58
N TYR A 94 7.31 -12.23 3.52
CA TYR A 94 7.40 -13.69 3.41
C TYR A 94 6.67 -14.19 2.15
N GLY A 95 5.46 -13.70 1.89
CA GLY A 95 4.65 -14.09 0.75
C GLY A 95 5.29 -13.81 -0.61
N GLU A 96 6.15 -12.80 -0.70
CA GLU A 96 7.01 -12.55 -1.87
C GLU A 96 8.27 -13.43 -1.83
N TRP A 97 8.98 -13.45 -0.71
CA TRP A 97 10.23 -14.19 -0.55
C TRP A 97 10.08 -15.68 -0.86
N GLU A 98 8.96 -16.30 -0.47
CA GLU A 98 8.72 -17.73 -0.70
C GLU A 98 8.68 -18.12 -2.19
N THR A 99 8.52 -17.14 -3.08
CA THR A 99 8.52 -17.32 -4.54
C THR A 99 9.90 -17.14 -5.17
N THR A 100 10.92 -16.82 -4.37
CA THR A 100 12.32 -16.68 -4.82
C THR A 100 13.04 -18.03 -4.79
N SER A 101 14.10 -18.17 -5.57
CA SER A 101 14.93 -19.38 -5.57
C SER A 101 15.63 -19.63 -4.23
N GLU A 102 15.92 -18.59 -3.45
CA GLU A 102 16.52 -18.71 -2.12
C GLU A 102 15.63 -19.50 -1.16
N ALA A 103 14.29 -19.34 -1.25
CA ALA A 103 13.33 -20.08 -0.43
C ALA A 103 13.26 -21.58 -0.74
N ARG A 104 13.90 -22.05 -1.82
CA ARG A 104 14.08 -23.50 -2.07
C ARG A 104 15.22 -24.11 -1.27
N GLU A 105 16.17 -23.28 -0.84
CA GLU A 105 17.44 -23.72 -0.28
C GLU A 105 17.54 -23.47 1.23
N ILE A 106 16.86 -22.45 1.75
CA ILE A 106 16.95 -22.07 3.17
C ILE A 106 15.57 -21.79 3.78
N ASN A 107 15.52 -21.86 5.11
CA ASN A 107 14.41 -21.31 5.88
C ASN A 107 14.75 -19.89 6.33
N ARG A 108 13.78 -18.97 6.29
CA ARG A 108 13.88 -17.63 6.89
C ARG A 108 12.69 -17.36 7.80
N SER A 109 12.85 -16.34 8.62
CA SER A 109 11.82 -15.81 9.52
C SER A 109 11.70 -14.31 9.29
N PHE A 110 10.48 -13.84 9.11
CA PHE A 110 10.15 -12.42 8.97
C PHE A 110 9.22 -12.03 10.11
N HIS A 111 9.46 -10.86 10.69
CA HIS A 111 8.53 -10.28 11.65
C HIS A 111 7.45 -9.52 10.88
N GLU A 112 6.18 -9.76 11.23
CA GLU A 112 5.01 -9.17 10.61
C GLU A 112 4.07 -8.60 11.67
N SER A 113 3.14 -7.74 11.27
CA SER A 113 2.14 -7.15 12.17
C SER A 113 0.82 -6.93 11.45
N VAL A 114 -0.28 -7.13 12.16
CA VAL A 114 -1.63 -6.71 11.75
C VAL A 114 -2.23 -5.76 12.79
N ARG A 115 -2.98 -4.76 12.33
CA ARG A 115 -3.62 -3.73 13.18
C ARG A 115 -5.13 -3.73 13.01
N PHE A 116 -5.85 -3.47 14.09
CA PHE A 116 -7.30 -3.54 14.12
C PHE A 116 -7.87 -2.72 15.30
N PRO A 117 -9.17 -2.38 15.28
CA PRO A 117 -9.84 -1.76 16.42
C PRO A 117 -9.71 -2.59 17.71
N SER A 118 -9.53 -1.94 18.85
CA SER A 118 -9.40 -2.61 20.14
C SER A 118 -10.61 -3.51 20.46
N GLN A 119 -10.33 -4.66 21.07
CA GLN A 119 -11.35 -5.60 21.55
C GLN A 119 -11.47 -5.50 23.07
N ASP A 120 -12.69 -5.49 23.60
CA ASP A 120 -12.94 -5.40 25.04
C ASP A 120 -13.00 -6.77 25.75
N GLU A 121 -13.16 -7.84 24.97
CA GLU A 121 -13.25 -9.22 25.45
C GLU A 121 -12.21 -10.10 24.73
N VAL A 122 -12.01 -11.31 25.25
CA VAL A 122 -11.21 -12.34 24.58
C VAL A 122 -11.68 -12.52 23.13
N PHE A 123 -10.72 -12.55 22.21
CA PHE A 123 -10.98 -12.66 20.78
C PHE A 123 -9.98 -13.62 20.13
N GLU A 124 -10.26 -14.03 18.90
CA GLU A 124 -9.35 -14.82 18.09
C GLU A 124 -8.83 -14.01 16.91
N ILE A 125 -7.56 -14.19 16.56
CA ILE A 125 -7.07 -13.86 15.22
C ILE A 125 -7.06 -15.13 14.40
N VAL A 126 -7.62 -15.04 13.20
CA VAL A 126 -7.56 -16.09 12.18
C VAL A 126 -6.82 -15.54 10.96
N LEU A 127 -5.66 -16.11 10.65
CA LEU A 127 -4.93 -15.80 9.42
C LEU A 127 -5.19 -16.88 8.38
N LYS A 128 -5.50 -16.44 7.17
CA LYS A 128 -5.78 -17.28 6.00
C LYS A 128 -4.84 -16.94 4.85
N LYS A 129 -4.54 -17.93 4.01
CA LYS A 129 -3.75 -17.80 2.78
C LYS A 129 -4.53 -18.30 1.58
N ARG A 130 -4.31 -17.69 0.42
CA ARG A 130 -4.86 -18.19 -0.84
C ARG A 130 -4.27 -19.54 -1.25
N ASP A 131 -5.14 -20.49 -1.56
CA ASP A 131 -4.77 -21.73 -2.24
C ASP A 131 -4.53 -21.48 -3.75
N ALA A 132 -4.22 -22.55 -4.49
CA ALA A 132 -4.01 -22.50 -5.94
C ALA A 132 -5.26 -22.06 -6.75
N ASN A 133 -6.46 -22.09 -6.14
CA ASN A 133 -7.73 -21.65 -6.74
C ASN A 133 -8.15 -20.26 -6.25
N ASN A 134 -7.25 -19.52 -5.59
CA ASN A 134 -7.53 -18.25 -4.95
C ASN A 134 -8.66 -18.32 -3.90
N GLN A 135 -8.82 -19.42 -3.19
CA GLN A 135 -9.68 -19.53 -2.01
C GLN A 135 -8.85 -19.34 -0.74
N PHE A 136 -9.41 -18.65 0.25
CA PHE A 136 -8.72 -18.44 1.53
C PHE A 136 -8.89 -19.66 2.45
N GLU A 137 -7.77 -20.26 2.81
CA GLU A 137 -7.68 -21.39 3.75
C GLU A 137 -7.01 -20.93 5.05
N GLU A 138 -7.53 -21.38 6.19
CA GLU A 138 -6.96 -21.06 7.51
C GLU A 138 -5.58 -21.69 7.68
N ILE A 139 -4.58 -20.87 8.02
CA ILE A 139 -3.20 -21.29 8.26
C ILE A 139 -2.75 -21.05 9.71
N TRP A 140 -3.42 -20.16 10.42
CA TRP A 140 -3.11 -19.88 11.82
C TRP A 140 -4.31 -19.31 12.56
N ARG A 141 -4.46 -19.73 13.82
CA ARG A 141 -5.49 -19.25 14.74
C ARG A 141 -4.91 -19.14 16.13
N ILE A 142 -5.22 -18.05 16.82
CA ILE A 142 -4.82 -17.85 18.21
C ILE A 142 -5.91 -17.07 18.96
N GLU A 143 -6.20 -17.51 20.18
CA GLU A 143 -7.04 -16.79 21.14
C GLU A 143 -6.15 -15.84 21.97
N LEU A 144 -6.59 -14.60 22.14
CA LEU A 144 -5.87 -13.54 22.84
C LEU A 144 -6.79 -12.83 23.83
N ASP A 145 -6.26 -12.57 25.02
CA ASP A 145 -6.92 -11.80 26.07
C ASP A 145 -6.34 -10.36 26.09
N PRO A 146 -7.14 -9.32 25.80
CA PRO A 146 -6.67 -7.94 25.81
C PRO A 146 -6.24 -7.44 27.20
N ASP A 147 -6.67 -8.11 28.27
CA ASP A 147 -6.32 -7.79 29.66
C ASP A 147 -5.15 -8.62 30.22
N ASP A 148 -4.53 -9.49 29.40
CA ASP A 148 -3.37 -10.28 29.83
C ASP A 148 -2.20 -9.36 30.26
N VAL A 149 -1.53 -9.74 31.34
CA VAL A 149 -0.43 -8.96 31.95
C VAL A 149 0.79 -8.81 31.04
N LEU A 150 0.93 -9.64 30.01
CA LEU A 150 2.00 -9.59 29.01
C LEU A 150 1.67 -8.69 27.82
N VAL A 151 0.44 -8.16 27.72
CA VAL A 151 0.07 -7.21 26.67
C VAL A 151 0.96 -5.98 26.76
N HIS A 152 1.68 -5.71 25.67
CA HIS A 152 2.57 -4.57 25.59
C HIS A 152 1.76 -3.28 25.39
N ARG A 153 2.09 -2.24 26.14
CA ARG A 153 1.54 -0.90 25.94
C ARG A 153 2.60 -0.04 25.27
N GLU A 154 2.39 0.25 24.00
CA GLU A 154 3.31 1.03 23.20
C GLU A 154 3.25 2.50 23.63
N SER A 155 4.39 3.19 23.59
CA SER A 155 4.44 4.63 23.87
C SER A 155 4.40 5.43 22.58
N ALA A 156 3.74 6.59 22.58
CA ALA A 156 3.78 7.54 21.45
C ALA A 156 5.12 8.32 21.43
N ARG A 157 6.24 7.59 21.40
CA ARG A 157 7.59 8.09 21.67
C ARG A 157 8.00 9.25 20.76
N TYR A 158 7.45 9.31 19.55
CA TYR A 158 7.79 10.30 18.55
C TYR A 158 6.64 11.27 18.24
N ALA A 159 5.58 11.28 19.05
CA ALA A 159 4.37 12.07 18.77
C ALA A 159 4.66 13.58 18.67
N ASP A 160 5.63 14.08 19.43
CA ASP A 160 6.08 15.48 19.38
C ASP A 160 6.82 15.86 18.09
N LYS A 161 7.19 14.86 17.28
CA LYS A 161 7.89 15.03 16.00
C LYS A 161 6.99 14.78 14.78
N VAL A 162 5.74 14.39 14.99
CA VAL A 162 4.79 14.16 13.89
C VAL A 162 4.35 15.50 13.32
N ILE A 163 4.43 15.64 12.00
CA ILE A 163 4.04 16.84 11.27
C ILE A 163 2.84 16.51 10.37
N ALA A 164 1.78 17.29 10.44
CA ALA A 164 0.69 17.21 9.48
C ALA A 164 1.10 17.89 8.16
N ILE A 165 1.06 17.15 7.06
CA ILE A 165 1.32 17.64 5.70
C ILE A 165 0.01 18.08 5.04
N HIS A 166 -1.05 17.29 5.22
CA HIS A 166 -2.40 17.58 4.73
C HIS A 166 -3.43 17.05 5.74
N LYS A 167 -4.56 17.75 5.88
CA LYS A 167 -5.65 17.34 6.78
C LYS A 167 -6.98 17.46 6.05
N GLY A 168 -7.56 16.33 5.69
CA GLY A 168 -8.88 16.22 5.08
C GLY A 168 -10.01 16.20 6.12
N GLY A 169 -9.79 15.57 7.27
CA GLY A 169 -10.86 15.38 8.25
C GLY A 169 -10.46 14.61 9.50
N ASP A 170 -11.48 14.09 10.20
CA ASP A 170 -11.30 13.17 11.33
C ASP A 170 -10.68 11.85 10.81
N PRO A 171 -9.56 11.38 11.39
CA PRO A 171 -8.95 10.11 11.02
C PRO A 171 -9.96 8.96 10.87
N ALA A 172 -10.98 8.87 11.73
CA ALA A 172 -11.99 7.81 11.65
C ALA A 172 -12.82 7.78 10.35
N ASN A 173 -12.75 8.84 9.52
CA ASN A 173 -13.52 8.98 8.28
C ASN A 173 -12.63 9.29 7.05
N THR A 174 -11.31 9.27 7.20
CA THR A 174 -10.35 9.59 6.13
C THR A 174 -9.31 8.49 5.99
N VAL A 175 -8.65 8.44 4.84
CA VAL A 175 -7.42 7.66 4.68
C VAL A 175 -6.28 8.39 5.40
N ASP A 176 -5.67 7.78 6.42
CA ASP A 176 -4.46 8.32 7.05
C ASP A 176 -3.19 7.71 6.42
N LEU A 177 -2.47 8.50 5.63
CA LEU A 177 -1.18 8.14 5.04
C LEU A 177 -0.02 8.71 5.87
N LEU A 178 0.82 7.82 6.40
CA LEU A 178 2.05 8.20 7.10
C LEU A 178 3.27 8.11 6.17
N LEU A 179 3.88 9.27 5.92
CA LEU A 179 5.17 9.40 5.25
C LEU A 179 6.29 9.28 6.28
N MET A 180 7.04 8.18 6.23
CA MET A 180 8.17 7.95 7.12
C MET A 180 9.49 8.28 6.42
N GLY A 181 10.39 9.03 7.08
CA GLY A 181 11.71 9.30 6.52
C GLY A 181 12.77 8.33 7.04
N ASP A 182 13.53 7.71 6.15
CA ASP A 182 14.70 6.88 6.51
C ASP A 182 16.01 7.39 5.90
N GLY A 183 17.08 7.34 6.70
CA GLY A 183 18.41 7.83 6.28
C GLY A 183 18.58 9.35 6.28
N TYR A 184 17.70 10.10 6.97
CA TYR A 184 17.84 11.55 7.16
C TYR A 184 18.46 11.84 8.52
N THR A 185 19.57 12.59 8.58
CA THR A 185 20.12 13.07 9.85
C THR A 185 19.25 14.17 10.46
N ALA A 186 19.56 14.60 11.68
CA ALA A 186 18.85 15.70 12.34
C ALA A 186 18.94 17.01 11.52
N GLU A 187 20.05 17.26 10.85
CA GLU A 187 20.29 18.43 10.00
C GLU A 187 19.53 18.35 8.66
N GLU A 188 19.13 17.15 8.23
CA GLU A 188 18.41 16.90 6.99
C GLU A 188 16.88 16.83 7.20
N HIS A 189 16.40 17.06 8.42
CA HIS A 189 14.97 16.95 8.76
C HIS A 189 14.09 17.87 7.91
N ASP A 190 14.49 19.14 7.72
CA ASP A 190 13.72 20.07 6.89
C ASP A 190 13.69 19.64 5.42
N ALA A 191 14.78 19.05 4.92
CA ALA A 191 14.83 18.49 3.57
C ALA A 191 13.87 17.30 3.40
N PHE A 192 13.73 16.45 4.44
CA PHE A 192 12.70 15.40 4.46
C PHE A 192 11.29 16.00 4.38
N ILE A 193 10.99 17.02 5.20
CA ILE A 193 9.64 17.62 5.22
C ILE A 193 9.29 18.29 3.90
N ASP A 194 10.23 19.01 3.28
CA ASP A 194 10.01 19.60 1.96
C ASP A 194 9.77 18.53 0.89
N LYS A 195 10.49 17.40 1.00
CA LYS A 195 10.28 16.28 0.09
C LYS A 195 8.93 15.61 0.29
N ALA A 196 8.51 15.40 1.53
CA ALA A 196 7.22 14.83 1.88
C ALA A 196 6.06 15.69 1.34
N LYS A 197 6.15 17.02 1.46
CA LYS A 197 5.17 17.95 0.88
C LYS A 197 5.12 17.85 -0.65
N MET A 198 6.28 17.87 -1.30
CA MET A 198 6.35 17.80 -2.76
C MET A 198 5.74 16.50 -3.29
N LEU A 199 6.05 15.36 -2.67
CA LEU A 199 5.49 14.07 -3.09
C LEU A 199 4.00 13.93 -2.77
N ALA A 200 3.53 14.49 -1.65
CA ALA A 200 2.10 14.62 -1.38
C ALA A 200 1.37 15.45 -2.46
N ASP A 201 1.96 16.56 -2.91
CA ASP A 201 1.41 17.35 -4.01
C ASP A 201 1.38 16.57 -5.33
N VAL A 202 2.39 15.74 -5.61
CA VAL A 202 2.40 14.84 -6.77
C VAL A 202 1.25 13.82 -6.68
N LEU A 203 1.08 13.17 -5.53
CA LEU A 203 -0.02 12.22 -5.33
C LEU A 203 -1.37 12.87 -5.61
N PHE A 204 -1.63 14.05 -5.04
CA PHE A 204 -2.85 14.80 -5.27
C PHE A 204 -2.93 15.50 -6.64
N ALA A 205 -1.90 15.41 -7.48
CA ALA A 205 -1.99 15.77 -8.89
C ALA A 205 -2.42 14.58 -9.77
N THR A 206 -2.33 13.35 -9.26
CA THR A 206 -2.68 12.12 -9.97
C THR A 206 -4.11 11.68 -9.64
N SER A 207 -4.95 11.47 -10.66
CA SER A 207 -6.29 10.91 -10.47
C SER A 207 -6.24 9.41 -10.16
N PRO A 208 -7.08 8.89 -9.24
CA PRO A 208 -8.22 9.56 -8.61
C PRO A 208 -7.91 10.30 -7.30
N PHE A 209 -6.67 10.26 -6.80
CA PHE A 209 -6.31 10.93 -5.54
C PHE A 209 -6.54 12.44 -5.60
N LYS A 210 -6.35 13.04 -6.77
CA LYS A 210 -6.67 14.44 -7.04
C LYS A 210 -8.12 14.80 -6.72
N GLU A 211 -9.07 14.02 -7.22
CA GLU A 211 -10.49 14.24 -7.00
C GLU A 211 -10.91 13.93 -5.56
N ARG A 212 -10.17 13.03 -4.92
CA ARG A 212 -10.43 12.53 -3.57
C ARG A 212 -9.51 13.16 -2.52
N LYS A 213 -8.88 14.31 -2.79
CA LYS A 213 -7.87 14.92 -1.91
C LYS A 213 -8.36 15.15 -0.48
N ASP A 214 -9.62 15.55 -0.33
CA ASP A 214 -10.22 15.85 0.98
C ASP A 214 -10.54 14.59 1.80
N ASP A 215 -10.44 13.40 1.21
CA ASP A 215 -10.60 12.11 1.88
C ASP A 215 -9.31 11.60 2.54
N PHE A 216 -8.22 12.39 2.51
CA PHE A 216 -6.93 11.99 3.04
C PHE A 216 -6.45 12.90 4.16
N ASN A 217 -5.82 12.30 5.17
CA ASN A 217 -4.83 12.95 6.02
C ASN A 217 -3.44 12.46 5.61
N ILE A 218 -2.46 13.36 5.58
CA ILE A 218 -1.06 13.00 5.37
C ILE A 218 -0.23 13.48 6.55
N TRP A 219 0.47 12.54 7.18
CA TRP A 219 1.37 12.77 8.30
C TRP A 219 2.81 12.49 7.88
N ALA A 220 3.78 13.18 8.49
CA ALA A 220 5.20 12.99 8.24
C ALA A 220 5.95 12.75 9.54
N LEU A 221 6.85 11.77 9.55
CA LEU A 221 7.69 11.43 10.69
C LEU A 221 9.04 10.86 10.23
N ALA A 222 10.14 11.51 10.58
CA ALA A 222 11.49 11.03 10.30
C ALA A 222 12.34 11.02 11.58
N PRO A 223 12.48 9.87 12.26
CA PRO A 223 13.48 9.73 13.31
C PRO A 223 14.88 9.95 12.74
N ALA A 224 15.68 10.79 13.40
CA ALA A 224 17.01 11.14 12.93
C ALA A 224 17.91 9.89 12.83
N ALA A 225 18.47 9.68 11.65
CA ALA A 225 19.49 8.68 11.39
C ALA A 225 20.87 9.17 11.86
N PRO A 226 21.75 8.27 12.35
CA PRO A 226 23.13 8.63 12.71
C PRO A 226 23.97 9.08 11.51
N GLN A 227 23.60 8.65 10.30
CA GLN A 227 24.30 8.94 9.06
C GLN A 227 23.29 9.15 7.93
N SER A 228 23.64 10.02 6.98
CA SER A 228 22.85 10.26 5.78
C SER A 228 22.89 9.04 4.84
N GLY A 229 21.72 8.73 4.27
CA GLY A 229 21.50 7.64 3.33
C GLY A 229 21.07 6.31 3.96
N VAL A 230 20.69 5.37 3.09
CA VAL A 230 20.25 4.01 3.44
C VAL A 230 21.27 2.96 3.01
N SER A 231 21.09 1.71 3.47
CA SER A 231 21.99 0.61 3.12
C SER A 231 21.87 0.21 1.65
N ARG A 232 23.01 -0.11 1.01
CA ARG A 232 23.13 -0.73 -0.31
C ARG A 232 24.27 -1.77 -0.28
N PRO A 233 23.99 -3.00 0.21
CA PRO A 233 24.97 -4.07 0.31
C PRO A 233 25.76 -4.35 -0.98
N SER A 234 25.11 -4.27 -2.15
CA SER A 234 25.75 -4.51 -3.46
C SER A 234 26.90 -3.55 -3.78
N THR A 235 26.94 -2.37 -3.15
CA THR A 235 28.03 -1.39 -3.29
C THR A 235 28.92 -1.30 -2.04
N GLY A 236 28.69 -2.17 -1.05
CA GLY A 236 29.40 -2.14 0.23
C GLY A 236 28.99 -1.00 1.17
N THR A 237 27.83 -0.37 0.93
CA THR A 237 27.29 0.69 1.79
C THR A 237 26.37 0.09 2.85
N TYR A 238 26.69 0.31 4.13
CA TYR A 238 25.91 -0.18 5.26
C TYR A 238 25.59 1.00 6.20
N ARG A 239 24.31 1.18 6.49
CA ARG A 239 23.75 2.25 7.32
C ARG A 239 22.83 1.64 8.36
N ASP A 240 22.89 2.16 9.58
CA ASP A 240 22.05 1.75 10.70
C ASP A 240 21.03 2.85 11.00
N SER A 241 20.08 3.01 10.08
CA SER A 241 19.02 4.00 10.18
C SER A 241 17.84 3.45 11.01
N PRO A 242 17.05 4.31 11.69
CA PRO A 242 16.01 3.84 12.62
C PRO A 242 14.92 2.94 12.02
N ILE A 243 14.61 3.09 10.73
CA ILE A 243 13.64 2.24 10.03
C ILE A 243 14.35 1.05 9.39
N GLY A 244 15.64 1.18 9.06
CA GLY A 244 16.46 0.10 8.54
C GLY A 244 16.12 -0.29 7.09
N ALA A 245 15.70 0.67 6.25
CA ALA A 245 15.49 0.41 4.84
C ALA A 245 16.82 0.07 4.15
N THR A 246 16.77 -0.89 3.24
CA THR A 246 17.93 -1.33 2.48
C THR A 246 17.54 -1.64 1.03
N TYR A 247 18.41 -1.27 0.11
CA TYR A 247 18.44 -1.84 -1.23
C TYR A 247 18.78 -3.33 -1.19
N ASP A 248 18.73 -3.96 -2.36
CA ASP A 248 19.12 -5.35 -2.59
C ASP A 248 18.19 -6.36 -1.90
N ALA A 249 16.94 -5.95 -1.59
CA ALA A 249 15.92 -6.86 -1.11
C ALA A 249 15.76 -8.02 -2.11
N PHE A 250 15.83 -9.26 -1.59
CA PHE A 250 15.83 -10.49 -2.39
C PHE A 250 16.87 -10.53 -3.51
N ARG A 251 18.02 -9.85 -3.32
CA ARG A 251 19.09 -9.71 -4.31
C ARG A 251 18.69 -8.93 -5.57
N SER A 252 17.56 -8.23 -5.53
CA SER A 252 17.14 -7.28 -6.56
C SER A 252 17.73 -5.91 -6.26
N GLU A 253 18.69 -5.48 -7.07
CA GLU A 253 19.54 -4.30 -6.84
C GLU A 253 18.78 -3.01 -6.46
N ARG A 254 17.57 -2.83 -6.98
CA ARG A 254 16.77 -1.61 -6.81
C ARG A 254 15.55 -1.78 -5.91
N TYR A 255 15.36 -2.98 -5.39
CA TYR A 255 14.23 -3.26 -4.52
C TYR A 255 14.60 -2.84 -3.10
N ILE A 256 13.84 -1.89 -2.57
CA ILE A 256 14.07 -1.31 -1.25
C ILE A 256 12.96 -1.78 -0.31
N LEU A 257 13.34 -2.44 0.77
CA LEU A 257 12.45 -2.84 1.85
C LEU A 257 13.10 -2.54 3.20
N THR A 258 12.30 -2.47 4.27
CA THR A 258 12.78 -2.72 5.63
C THR A 258 12.36 -4.11 6.09
N PHE A 259 13.29 -4.84 6.70
CA PHE A 259 13.02 -6.12 7.35
C PHE A 259 12.84 -5.97 8.87
N ASP A 260 13.03 -4.76 9.42
CA ASP A 260 12.81 -4.45 10.83
C ASP A 260 11.40 -3.87 11.04
N ASN A 261 10.40 -4.71 10.75
CA ASN A 261 8.99 -4.35 10.92
C ASN A 261 8.68 -3.91 12.36
N LYS A 262 9.30 -4.53 13.37
CA LYS A 262 9.03 -4.20 14.78
C LYS A 262 9.44 -2.77 15.11
N SER A 263 10.64 -2.35 14.73
CA SER A 263 11.10 -0.97 14.94
C SER A 263 10.27 0.02 14.12
N MET A 264 9.97 -0.30 12.86
CA MET A 264 9.12 0.53 12.00
C MET A 264 7.74 0.76 12.62
N ARG A 265 7.04 -0.31 13.05
CA ARG A 265 5.70 -0.20 13.66
C ARG A 265 5.71 0.56 14.99
N ARG A 266 6.76 0.38 15.80
CA ARG A 266 6.99 1.17 17.03
C ARG A 266 7.06 2.66 16.74
N ILE A 267 7.83 3.06 15.73
CA ILE A 267 7.94 4.45 15.31
C ILE A 267 6.58 4.94 14.77
N ALA A 268 5.98 4.18 13.85
CA ALA A 268 4.73 4.54 13.19
C ALA A 268 3.56 4.76 14.17
N SER A 269 3.50 3.98 15.26
CA SER A 269 2.47 4.11 16.32
C SER A 269 2.41 5.48 17.00
N SER A 270 3.38 6.37 16.73
CA SER A 270 3.38 7.75 17.22
C SER A 270 2.52 8.71 16.38
N ALA A 271 2.00 8.27 15.23
CA ALA A 271 1.11 9.03 14.35
C ALA A 271 -0.19 8.25 14.04
N PRO A 272 -1.30 8.93 13.69
CA PRO A 272 -2.43 8.28 13.04
C PRO A 272 -1.99 7.71 11.68
N TYR A 273 -2.36 6.47 11.34
CA TYR A 273 -2.07 5.88 10.03
C TYR A 273 -2.91 4.64 9.74
N ASP A 274 -3.28 4.50 8.48
CA ASP A 274 -3.75 3.26 7.85
C ASP A 274 -2.68 2.68 6.91
N PHE A 275 -2.00 3.57 6.17
CA PHE A 275 -0.99 3.24 5.16
C PHE A 275 0.34 3.91 5.49
N ILE A 276 1.44 3.28 5.06
CA ILE A 276 2.81 3.78 5.29
C ILE A 276 3.57 3.84 3.97
N GLU A 277 4.22 4.97 3.74
CA GLU A 277 5.18 5.14 2.65
C GLU A 277 6.52 5.67 3.17
N ILE A 278 7.60 4.95 2.90
CA ILE A 278 8.93 5.24 3.42
C ILE A 278 9.73 6.00 2.35
N LEU A 279 10.01 7.26 2.63
CA LEU A 279 10.89 8.10 1.83
C LEU A 279 12.34 7.83 2.26
N THR A 280 13.12 7.24 1.36
CA THR A 280 14.54 6.96 1.63
C THR A 280 15.42 8.10 1.12
N ASN A 281 16.37 8.55 1.94
CA ASN A 281 17.29 9.64 1.60
C ASN A 281 18.36 9.20 0.59
N THR A 282 17.99 9.06 -0.68
CA THR A 282 18.88 8.57 -1.74
C THR A 282 18.41 9.05 -3.11
N ASP A 283 19.36 9.28 -4.02
CA ASP A 283 19.15 9.71 -5.40
C ASP A 283 19.16 8.56 -6.41
N VAL A 284 19.73 7.42 -6.03
CA VAL A 284 19.73 6.19 -6.83
C VAL A 284 18.30 5.72 -7.02
N TYR A 285 17.93 5.32 -8.24
CA TYR A 285 16.58 4.80 -8.48
C TYR A 285 16.34 3.49 -7.70
N GLY A 286 15.29 3.47 -6.89
CA GLY A 286 14.78 2.27 -6.24
C GLY A 286 13.52 2.53 -5.42
N GLY A 287 12.82 1.46 -5.08
CA GLY A 287 11.55 1.51 -4.38
C GLY A 287 10.97 0.11 -4.22
N GLY A 288 9.74 0.04 -3.73
CA GLY A 288 8.97 -1.19 -3.62
C GLY A 288 7.67 -0.97 -2.88
N GLY A 289 6.59 -1.64 -3.29
CA GLY A 289 5.29 -1.56 -2.62
C GLY A 289 4.69 -2.94 -2.41
N ILE A 290 4.27 -3.22 -1.17
CA ILE A 290 3.58 -4.48 -0.82
C ILE A 290 2.19 -4.13 -0.27
N TYR A 291 1.16 -4.72 -0.88
CA TYR A 291 -0.24 -4.45 -0.53
C TYR A 291 -0.53 -4.66 0.95
N GLY A 292 -1.09 -3.65 1.61
CA GLY A 292 -1.44 -3.71 3.04
C GLY A 292 -0.26 -3.70 4.01
N LEU A 293 0.98 -3.58 3.53
CA LEU A 293 2.19 -3.54 4.35
C LEU A 293 2.81 -2.13 4.45
N PHE A 294 3.57 -1.72 3.44
CA PHE A 294 4.12 -0.37 3.21
C PHE A 294 4.62 -0.24 1.76
N SER A 295 4.90 0.98 1.32
CA SER A 295 5.74 1.26 0.14
C SER A 295 7.03 2.00 0.50
N THR A 296 8.00 2.01 -0.41
CA THR A 296 9.25 2.76 -0.31
C THR A 296 9.55 3.50 -1.62
N ALA A 297 10.15 4.69 -1.50
CA ALA A 297 10.60 5.45 -2.67
C ALA A 297 11.95 6.13 -2.40
N ALA A 298 12.86 6.07 -3.37
CA ALA A 298 14.09 6.85 -3.39
C ALA A 298 13.78 8.33 -3.59
N ALA A 299 13.71 9.09 -2.49
CA ALA A 299 13.05 10.38 -2.46
C ALA A 299 13.82 11.49 -3.20
N ASN A 300 15.12 11.33 -3.39
CA ASN A 300 15.95 12.28 -4.14
C ASN A 300 16.24 11.84 -5.57
N SER A 301 15.68 10.70 -6.01
CA SER A 301 15.78 10.28 -7.40
C SER A 301 15.02 11.24 -8.31
N GLU A 302 15.51 11.41 -9.54
CA GLU A 302 14.78 12.16 -10.57
C GLU A 302 13.38 11.57 -10.82
N TRP A 303 13.23 10.25 -10.60
CA TRP A 303 11.99 9.52 -10.79
C TRP A 303 11.15 9.39 -9.52
N ALA A 304 11.49 10.10 -8.44
CA ALA A 304 10.73 10.05 -7.19
C ALA A 304 9.22 10.33 -7.37
N PRO A 305 8.77 11.31 -8.19
CA PRO A 305 7.34 11.53 -8.43
C PRO A 305 6.61 10.30 -8.98
N TYR A 306 7.22 9.61 -9.94
CA TYR A 306 6.68 8.38 -10.52
C TYR A 306 6.72 7.22 -9.51
N LEU A 307 7.87 6.99 -8.88
CA LEU A 307 8.08 5.91 -7.92
C LEU A 307 7.09 6.00 -6.77
N PHE A 308 6.95 7.17 -6.16
CA PHE A 308 6.04 7.40 -5.04
C PHE A 308 4.61 6.94 -5.37
N VAL A 309 4.06 7.41 -6.49
CA VAL A 309 2.69 7.06 -6.88
C VAL A 309 2.55 5.60 -7.34
N HIS A 310 3.56 5.06 -8.02
CA HIS A 310 3.57 3.67 -8.51
C HIS A 310 3.60 2.67 -7.36
N GLU A 311 4.54 2.85 -6.43
CA GLU A 311 4.69 1.97 -5.28
C GLU A 311 3.51 2.11 -4.32
N PHE A 312 2.94 3.31 -4.19
CA PHE A 312 1.68 3.49 -3.47
C PHE A 312 0.52 2.77 -4.15
N GLY A 313 0.48 2.67 -5.49
CA GLY A 313 -0.50 1.86 -6.21
C GLY A 313 -0.49 0.38 -5.79
N HIS A 314 0.69 -0.21 -5.62
CA HIS A 314 0.83 -1.56 -5.06
C HIS A 314 0.38 -1.63 -3.60
N HIS A 315 0.91 -0.75 -2.75
CA HIS A 315 0.66 -0.78 -1.31
C HIS A 315 -0.80 -0.50 -0.94
N PHE A 316 -1.39 0.51 -1.58
CA PHE A 316 -2.74 1.01 -1.30
C PHE A 316 -3.81 0.16 -1.96
N ALA A 317 -3.66 -0.13 -3.26
CA ALA A 317 -4.72 -0.74 -4.06
C ALA A 317 -4.41 -2.17 -4.53
N GLY A 318 -3.27 -2.75 -4.17
CA GLY A 318 -2.94 -4.13 -4.56
C GLY A 318 -2.93 -4.30 -6.09
N LEU A 319 -2.51 -3.25 -6.80
CA LEU A 319 -2.33 -3.29 -8.24
C LEU A 319 -1.11 -4.18 -8.54
N ALA A 320 -1.19 -5.00 -9.58
CA ALA A 320 -0.03 -5.68 -10.13
C ALA A 320 0.78 -4.73 -11.02
N ASP A 321 2.03 -5.07 -11.23
CA ASP A 321 2.79 -4.50 -12.33
C ASP A 321 2.21 -4.94 -13.67
N GLU A 322 2.02 -3.97 -14.55
CA GLU A 322 1.57 -4.19 -15.92
C GLU A 322 2.76 -4.34 -16.88
N TYR A 323 4.00 -4.13 -16.41
CA TYR A 323 5.20 -4.40 -17.20
C TYR A 323 5.62 -5.85 -17.19
N TYR A 324 6.30 -6.25 -18.27
CA TYR A 324 6.70 -7.63 -18.50
C TYR A 324 8.10 -7.82 -19.10
N THR A 325 8.80 -6.72 -19.38
CA THR A 325 10.14 -6.75 -19.97
C THR A 325 11.26 -6.43 -18.97
N SER A 326 10.90 -6.13 -17.73
CA SER A 326 11.86 -5.84 -16.65
C SER A 326 12.35 -7.12 -15.99
N SER A 327 13.60 -7.11 -15.53
CA SER A 327 14.13 -8.14 -14.64
C SER A 327 13.44 -8.09 -13.27
N VAL A 328 12.92 -9.22 -12.79
CA VAL A 328 12.33 -9.39 -11.45
C VAL A 328 13.05 -10.48 -10.66
N ALA A 329 12.86 -10.50 -9.34
CA ALA A 329 13.43 -11.53 -8.45
C ALA A 329 12.62 -12.84 -8.43
N TYR A 330 11.38 -12.81 -8.92
CA TYR A 330 10.43 -13.92 -8.87
C TYR A 330 10.60 -14.90 -10.03
N GLU A 331 10.34 -16.18 -9.76
CA GLU A 331 10.28 -17.20 -10.80
C GLU A 331 8.98 -17.04 -11.61
N ALA A 332 9.04 -17.28 -12.92
CA ALA A 332 7.83 -17.34 -13.74
C ALA A 332 6.95 -18.52 -13.26
N PRO A 333 5.62 -18.33 -13.18
CA PRO A 333 4.73 -19.40 -12.72
C PRO A 333 4.77 -20.57 -13.71
N ALA A 334 4.75 -21.80 -13.19
CA ALA A 334 4.72 -23.01 -14.01
C ALA A 334 3.40 -23.18 -14.77
N GLU A 335 2.31 -22.62 -14.22
CA GLU A 335 0.97 -22.64 -14.80
C GLU A 335 0.36 -21.23 -14.77
N ILE A 336 -0.37 -20.86 -15.83
CA ILE A 336 -1.08 -19.58 -15.90
C ILE A 336 -2.41 -19.73 -15.17
N SER A 337 -2.59 -18.94 -14.13
CA SER A 337 -3.81 -18.89 -13.32
C SER A 337 -4.36 -17.46 -13.28
N GLU A 338 -5.65 -17.32 -12.98
CA GLU A 338 -6.24 -15.98 -12.87
C GLU A 338 -5.63 -15.26 -11.64
N PRO A 339 -4.97 -14.11 -11.81
CA PRO A 339 -4.38 -13.37 -10.68
C PRO A 339 -5.49 -12.81 -9.78
N TYR A 340 -5.21 -12.47 -8.53
CA TYR A 340 -6.20 -11.79 -7.66
C TYR A 340 -6.15 -10.26 -7.80
N GLU A 341 -5.07 -9.71 -8.35
CA GLU A 341 -4.88 -8.29 -8.59
C GLU A 341 -5.91 -7.76 -9.61
N PRO A 342 -6.44 -6.54 -9.43
CA PRO A 342 -7.59 -6.08 -10.21
C PRO A 342 -7.26 -5.66 -11.64
N ASN A 343 -6.01 -5.25 -11.92
CA ASN A 343 -5.60 -4.61 -13.18
C ASN A 343 -4.92 -5.53 -14.20
N VAL A 344 -4.74 -6.81 -13.86
CA VAL A 344 -4.22 -7.85 -14.75
C VAL A 344 -5.15 -9.06 -14.79
N THR A 345 -5.14 -9.83 -15.87
CA THR A 345 -5.96 -11.04 -16.03
C THR A 345 -5.21 -12.10 -16.83
N ALA A 346 -5.49 -13.38 -16.59
CA ALA A 346 -5.03 -14.45 -17.47
C ALA A 346 -5.98 -14.66 -18.67
N LEU A 347 -7.13 -13.98 -18.67
CA LEU A 347 -8.16 -14.03 -19.73
C LEU A 347 -8.61 -15.47 -20.06
N LEU A 348 -8.62 -16.36 -19.06
CA LEU A 348 -9.00 -17.77 -19.25
C LEU A 348 -10.44 -17.94 -19.76
N ASP A 349 -11.33 -17.00 -19.42
CA ASP A 349 -12.67 -16.86 -19.99
C ASP A 349 -12.96 -15.37 -20.27
N PRO A 350 -13.00 -14.94 -21.56
CA PRO A 350 -13.29 -13.55 -21.92
C PRO A 350 -14.64 -13.01 -21.41
N LYS A 351 -15.59 -13.89 -21.05
CA LYS A 351 -16.87 -13.49 -20.43
C LYS A 351 -16.72 -13.10 -18.97
N LYS A 352 -15.64 -13.54 -18.31
CA LYS A 352 -15.32 -13.27 -16.91
C LYS A 352 -14.20 -12.24 -16.74
N LEU A 353 -13.87 -11.50 -17.80
CA LEU A 353 -12.91 -10.39 -17.73
C LEU A 353 -13.27 -9.46 -16.55
N LYS A 354 -12.33 -9.23 -15.64
CA LYS A 354 -12.54 -8.51 -14.37
C LYS A 354 -13.19 -7.14 -14.56
N TRP A 355 -12.76 -6.40 -15.57
CA TRP A 355 -13.24 -5.07 -15.91
C TRP A 355 -14.18 -5.06 -17.12
N LYS A 356 -14.87 -6.16 -17.41
CA LYS A 356 -15.78 -6.27 -18.58
C LYS A 356 -16.80 -5.14 -18.66
N HIS A 357 -17.26 -4.63 -17.52
CA HIS A 357 -18.21 -3.53 -17.41
C HIS A 357 -17.67 -2.17 -17.90
N LEU A 358 -16.36 -2.02 -18.05
CA LEU A 358 -15.70 -0.83 -18.63
C LEU A 358 -15.37 -1.00 -20.12
N VAL A 359 -15.46 -2.23 -20.65
CA VAL A 359 -15.08 -2.55 -22.03
C VAL A 359 -16.26 -2.27 -22.97
N GLN A 360 -16.02 -1.48 -24.02
CA GLN A 360 -17.01 -1.25 -25.08
C GLN A 360 -17.35 -2.55 -25.83
N SER A 361 -18.57 -2.65 -26.36
CA SER A 361 -19.11 -3.90 -26.92
C SER A 361 -18.32 -4.44 -28.12
N GLU A 362 -17.68 -3.55 -28.85
CA GLU A 362 -16.94 -3.74 -30.09
C GLU A 362 -15.44 -3.92 -29.87
N THR A 363 -14.94 -3.67 -28.65
CA THR A 363 -13.51 -3.84 -28.35
C THR A 363 -13.12 -5.32 -28.47
N PRO A 364 -12.17 -5.67 -29.36
CA PRO A 364 -11.70 -7.04 -29.49
C PRO A 364 -10.99 -7.49 -28.21
N LEU A 365 -11.20 -8.76 -27.82
CA LEU A 365 -10.53 -9.41 -26.69
C LEU A 365 -9.85 -10.70 -27.21
N PRO A 366 -8.50 -10.77 -27.22
CA PRO A 366 -7.55 -9.75 -26.80
C PRO A 366 -7.54 -8.51 -27.72
N THR A 367 -7.14 -7.36 -27.17
CA THR A 367 -7.09 -6.08 -27.87
C THR A 367 -5.73 -5.95 -28.57
N PRO A 368 -5.70 -5.81 -29.92
CA PRO A 368 -4.44 -5.64 -30.66
C PRO A 368 -3.71 -4.39 -30.21
N TRP A 369 -2.39 -4.37 -30.21
CA TRP A 369 -1.57 -3.17 -29.92
C TRP A 369 -0.17 -3.35 -30.56
N PRO A 370 0.69 -2.33 -30.65
CA PRO A 370 1.99 -2.43 -31.32
C PRO A 370 3.05 -3.21 -30.50
N LYS A 371 2.68 -4.38 -29.97
CA LYS A 371 3.47 -5.25 -29.08
C LYS A 371 4.85 -5.58 -29.65
N ALA A 372 4.91 -6.07 -30.88
CA ALA A 372 6.18 -6.49 -31.49
C ALA A 372 7.19 -5.34 -31.65
N GLU A 373 6.70 -4.13 -31.94
CA GLU A 373 7.54 -2.93 -32.04
C GLU A 373 8.03 -2.50 -30.64
N PHE A 374 7.13 -2.49 -29.65
CA PHE A 374 7.47 -2.20 -28.25
C PHE A 374 8.51 -3.17 -27.69
N GLU A 375 8.33 -4.48 -27.87
CA GLU A 375 9.22 -5.52 -27.35
C GLU A 375 10.61 -5.42 -27.96
N LYS A 376 10.70 -5.21 -29.26
CA LYS A 376 11.98 -5.02 -29.95
C LYS A 376 12.76 -3.85 -29.35
N HIS A 377 12.09 -2.73 -29.08
CA HIS A 377 12.71 -1.58 -28.43
C HIS A 377 13.11 -1.90 -26.99
N SER A 378 12.21 -2.51 -26.22
CA SER A 378 12.41 -2.81 -24.80
C SER A 378 13.60 -3.74 -24.57
N ILE A 379 13.74 -4.80 -25.38
CA ILE A 379 14.88 -5.73 -25.31
C ILE A 379 16.20 -4.99 -25.56
N ALA A 380 16.26 -4.16 -26.61
CA ALA A 380 17.47 -3.39 -26.94
C ALA A 380 17.85 -2.42 -25.81
N VAL A 381 16.86 -1.79 -25.17
CA VAL A 381 17.06 -0.90 -24.03
C VAL A 381 17.57 -1.67 -22.80
N GLN A 382 17.01 -2.84 -22.48
CA GLN A 382 17.46 -3.62 -21.32
C GLN A 382 18.91 -4.08 -21.49
N GLN A 383 19.31 -4.47 -22.72
CA GLN A 383 20.70 -4.80 -23.04
C GLN A 383 21.62 -3.58 -22.80
N ARG A 384 21.28 -2.44 -23.40
CA ARG A 384 22.02 -1.18 -23.21
C ARG A 384 22.11 -0.79 -21.72
N ARG A 385 21.02 -0.97 -20.98
CA ARG A 385 20.98 -0.67 -19.54
C ARG A 385 21.90 -1.59 -18.75
N ALA A 386 21.94 -2.88 -19.06
CA ALA A 386 22.86 -3.82 -18.42
C ALA A 386 24.33 -3.45 -18.67
N GLU A 387 24.67 -3.05 -19.90
CA GLU A 387 26.00 -2.56 -20.26
C GLU A 387 26.37 -1.27 -19.50
N MET A 388 25.44 -0.31 -19.45
CA MET A 388 25.63 0.95 -18.72
C MET A 388 25.85 0.72 -17.22
N ARG A 389 25.16 -0.26 -16.61
CA ARG A 389 25.38 -0.66 -15.22
C ARG A 389 26.75 -1.29 -15.01
N ALA A 390 27.12 -2.23 -15.88
CA ALA A 390 28.43 -2.87 -15.81
C ALA A 390 29.59 -1.85 -15.97
N ALA A 391 29.35 -0.78 -16.72
CA ALA A 391 30.27 0.35 -16.88
C ALA A 391 30.22 1.37 -15.72
N ASN A 392 29.31 1.21 -14.76
CA ASN A 392 29.08 2.13 -13.64
C ASN A 392 28.93 3.60 -14.09
N VAL A 393 28.11 3.82 -15.13
CA VAL A 393 27.79 5.17 -15.62
C VAL A 393 27.11 6.02 -14.54
N SER A 394 27.09 7.33 -14.73
CA SER A 394 26.41 8.24 -13.80
C SER A 394 24.89 8.05 -13.80
N GLU A 395 24.23 8.39 -12.69
CA GLU A 395 22.75 8.41 -12.61
C GLU A 395 22.13 9.36 -13.65
N ALA A 396 22.81 10.47 -14.00
CA ALA A 396 22.35 11.38 -15.05
C ALA A 396 22.29 10.71 -16.44
N GLU A 397 23.26 9.85 -16.76
CA GLU A 397 23.27 9.06 -17.99
C GLU A 397 22.19 7.99 -17.96
N MET A 398 21.98 7.32 -16.82
CA MET A 398 20.87 6.38 -16.63
C MET A 398 19.51 7.04 -16.80
N ASN A 399 19.30 8.21 -16.20
CA ASN A 399 18.05 8.95 -16.32
C ASN A 399 17.79 9.40 -17.76
N SER A 400 18.85 9.70 -18.52
CA SER A 400 18.72 9.98 -19.95
C SER A 400 18.18 8.79 -20.74
N LEU A 401 18.60 7.56 -20.40
CA LEU A 401 18.03 6.35 -20.97
C LEU A 401 16.56 6.18 -20.56
N PHE A 402 16.21 6.40 -19.29
CA PHE A 402 14.83 6.29 -18.82
C PHE A 402 13.89 7.30 -19.50
N ARG A 403 14.30 8.55 -19.68
CA ARG A 403 13.53 9.54 -20.45
C ARG A 403 13.33 9.10 -21.89
N TYR A 404 14.41 8.68 -22.57
CA TYR A 404 14.34 8.16 -23.93
C TYR A 404 13.34 7.00 -24.07
N THR A 405 13.30 6.10 -23.09
CA THR A 405 12.38 4.94 -23.12
C THR A 405 10.93 5.33 -22.91
N ARG A 406 10.68 6.29 -22.01
CA ARG A 406 9.33 6.84 -21.78
C ARG A 406 8.83 7.54 -23.05
N ASP A 407 9.62 8.46 -23.58
CA ASP A 407 9.24 9.27 -24.75
C ASP A 407 9.00 8.39 -25.99
N TYR A 408 9.75 7.30 -26.15
CA TYR A 408 9.51 6.31 -27.20
C TYR A 408 8.18 5.56 -27.01
N ALA A 409 7.90 5.08 -25.79
CA ALA A 409 6.67 4.37 -25.49
C ALA A 409 5.44 5.26 -25.72
N ASP A 410 5.49 6.51 -25.25
CA ASP A 410 4.40 7.48 -25.44
C ASP A 410 4.14 7.72 -26.92
N ALA A 411 5.17 7.99 -27.72
CA ALA A 411 5.04 8.21 -29.16
C ALA A 411 4.52 6.97 -29.92
N LEU A 412 4.92 5.76 -29.50
CA LEU A 412 4.45 4.52 -30.10
C LEU A 412 2.95 4.28 -29.83
N PHE A 413 2.52 4.54 -28.59
CA PHE A 413 1.15 4.33 -28.15
C PHE A 413 0.19 5.39 -28.70
N GLU A 414 0.60 6.66 -28.72
CA GLU A 414 -0.15 7.74 -29.38
C GLU A 414 -0.42 7.39 -30.86
N LYS A 415 0.60 6.92 -31.60
CA LYS A 415 0.48 6.53 -33.00
C LYS A 415 -0.49 5.36 -33.23
N SER A 416 -0.69 4.50 -32.22
CA SER A 416 -1.60 3.35 -32.35
C SER A 416 -3.08 3.76 -32.35
N GLY A 417 -3.42 4.94 -31.81
CA GLY A 417 -4.79 5.44 -31.71
C GLY A 417 -5.68 4.70 -30.72
N GLN A 418 -5.10 4.01 -29.73
CA GLN A 418 -5.82 3.23 -28.72
C GLN A 418 -5.82 3.88 -27.33
N GLU A 419 -5.55 5.18 -27.28
CA GLU A 419 -5.61 5.96 -26.06
C GLU A 419 -7.04 5.91 -25.47
N GLY A 420 -7.14 5.60 -24.17
CA GLY A 420 -8.41 5.46 -23.44
C GLY A 420 -9.25 4.24 -23.82
N VAL A 421 -8.78 3.34 -24.69
CA VAL A 421 -9.49 2.09 -24.99
C VAL A 421 -9.27 1.10 -23.85
N VAL A 422 -10.34 0.81 -23.10
CA VAL A 422 -10.34 -0.28 -22.11
C VAL A 422 -10.60 -1.61 -22.82
N GLY A 423 -9.66 -2.54 -22.68
CA GLY A 423 -9.61 -3.82 -23.40
C GLY A 423 -8.81 -4.89 -22.65
N ALA A 424 -8.17 -5.80 -23.37
CA ALA A 424 -7.25 -6.79 -22.80
C ALA A 424 -5.98 -6.85 -23.65
N PHE A 425 -4.98 -6.06 -23.26
CA PHE A 425 -3.72 -5.88 -23.97
C PHE A 425 -2.71 -6.91 -23.48
N GLU A 426 -2.29 -7.82 -24.35
CA GLU A 426 -1.38 -8.90 -23.95
C GLU A 426 -0.02 -8.36 -23.49
N GLY A 427 0.53 -8.96 -22.44
CA GLY A 427 1.74 -8.53 -21.76
C GLY A 427 1.42 -7.80 -20.46
N GLY A 428 1.84 -8.37 -19.34
CA GLY A 428 1.67 -7.82 -18.00
C GLY A 428 2.04 -8.84 -16.93
N ASN A 429 2.06 -8.43 -15.67
CA ASN A 429 2.41 -9.30 -14.54
C ASN A 429 3.73 -10.06 -14.77
N TYR A 430 4.75 -9.35 -15.26
CA TYR A 430 6.08 -9.89 -15.56
C TYR A 430 6.15 -10.92 -16.71
N GLN A 431 5.03 -11.18 -17.41
CA GLN A 431 4.93 -12.17 -18.48
C GLN A 431 4.55 -11.54 -19.82
N ALA A 432 5.31 -11.85 -20.87
CA ALA A 432 5.05 -11.33 -22.21
C ALA A 432 3.79 -11.95 -22.85
N GLU A 433 3.43 -13.16 -22.47
CA GLU A 433 2.30 -13.92 -23.02
C GLU A 433 1.40 -14.45 -21.91
N GLY A 434 0.11 -14.62 -22.24
CA GLY A 434 -0.88 -15.27 -21.37
C GLY A 434 -1.42 -14.43 -20.20
N TYR A 435 -0.81 -13.28 -19.90
CA TYR A 435 -1.41 -12.24 -19.06
C TYR A 435 -1.72 -10.98 -19.85
N TYR A 436 -2.75 -10.27 -19.44
CA TYR A 436 -3.28 -9.09 -20.12
C TYR A 436 -3.52 -7.97 -19.13
N ARG A 437 -3.21 -6.75 -19.53
CA ARG A 437 -3.54 -5.50 -18.82
C ARG A 437 -4.74 -4.80 -19.44
N SER A 438 -5.33 -3.87 -18.72
CA SER A 438 -6.62 -3.27 -19.09
C SER A 438 -6.55 -2.19 -20.16
N GLU A 439 -5.46 -1.45 -20.25
CA GLU A 439 -5.26 -0.38 -21.23
C GLU A 439 -3.86 -0.47 -21.86
N GLN A 440 -3.66 0.23 -22.97
CA GLN A 440 -2.38 0.20 -23.67
C GLN A 440 -1.23 0.74 -22.82
N ASN A 441 -1.49 1.79 -22.04
CA ASN A 441 -0.54 2.42 -21.13
C ASN A 441 -1.17 2.69 -19.76
N CYS A 442 -0.33 2.73 -18.73
CA CYS A 442 -0.70 2.93 -17.34
C CYS A 442 0.56 3.31 -16.54
N LEU A 443 0.38 4.02 -15.43
CA LEU A 443 1.41 4.26 -14.42
C LEU A 443 1.98 2.94 -13.85
N MET A 444 1.20 1.85 -13.86
CA MET A 444 1.66 0.51 -13.50
C MET A 444 2.42 -0.22 -14.63
N PHE A 445 2.46 0.34 -15.84
CA PHE A 445 3.13 -0.27 -16.99
C PHE A 445 4.43 0.45 -17.36
N THR A 446 4.33 1.75 -17.64
CA THR A 446 5.48 2.58 -18.02
C THR A 446 5.62 3.73 -17.03
N ARG A 447 6.58 4.63 -17.29
CA ARG A 447 6.75 5.88 -16.53
C ARG A 447 5.73 6.94 -16.94
N SER A 448 4.48 6.52 -17.18
CA SER A 448 3.34 7.39 -17.42
C SER A 448 2.92 8.08 -16.12
N GLU A 449 2.25 9.22 -16.25
CA GLU A 449 1.80 10.05 -15.12
C GLU A 449 0.34 9.76 -14.73
N SER A 450 -0.30 8.73 -15.32
CA SER A 450 -1.72 8.44 -15.11
C SER A 450 -2.01 6.95 -14.97
N PHE A 451 -2.88 6.61 -14.02
CA PHE A 451 -3.46 5.27 -13.92
C PHE A 451 -4.46 5.03 -15.06
N CYS A 452 -4.51 3.79 -15.55
CA CYS A 452 -5.61 3.34 -16.41
C CYS A 452 -6.94 3.32 -15.63
N ALA A 453 -8.07 3.27 -16.34
CA ALA A 453 -9.41 3.31 -15.74
C ALA A 453 -9.66 2.19 -14.71
N VAL A 454 -9.08 1.01 -14.93
CA VAL A 454 -9.21 -0.12 -13.99
C VAL A 454 -8.41 0.11 -12.72
N CYS A 455 -7.19 0.65 -12.82
CA CYS A 455 -6.39 1.03 -11.67
C CYS A 455 -7.06 2.16 -10.89
N ALA A 456 -7.58 3.18 -11.57
CA ALA A 456 -8.31 4.28 -10.94
C ALA A 456 -9.56 3.76 -10.18
N ALA A 457 -10.38 2.93 -10.81
CA ALA A 457 -11.55 2.33 -10.15
C ALA A 457 -11.16 1.40 -8.97
N ALA A 458 -10.01 0.73 -9.06
CA ALA A 458 -9.50 -0.09 -7.97
C ALA A 458 -9.02 0.76 -6.78
N ILE A 459 -8.41 1.92 -7.03
CA ILE A 459 -8.00 2.89 -6.01
C ILE A 459 -9.23 3.51 -5.35
N GLU A 460 -10.23 3.97 -6.11
CA GLU A 460 -11.46 4.53 -5.55
C GLU A 460 -12.15 3.57 -4.57
N LYS A 461 -12.21 2.27 -4.90
CA LYS A 461 -12.78 1.26 -4.00
C LYS A 461 -12.07 1.15 -2.65
N VAL A 462 -10.76 1.40 -2.60
CA VAL A 462 -10.02 1.41 -1.33
C VAL A 462 -10.27 2.71 -0.59
N ILE A 463 -10.31 3.85 -1.28
CA ILE A 463 -10.69 5.13 -0.64
C ILE A 463 -12.07 4.99 0.01
N ASP A 464 -13.04 4.38 -0.68
CA ASP A 464 -14.40 4.15 -0.16
C ASP A 464 -14.46 3.14 1.00
N GLU A 465 -13.49 2.21 1.09
CA GLU A 465 -13.37 1.29 2.23
C GLU A 465 -12.91 2.01 3.51
N TYR A 466 -12.13 3.08 3.36
CA TYR A 466 -11.54 3.84 4.46
C TYR A 466 -12.26 5.17 4.75
N THR A 467 -13.24 5.55 3.94
CA THR A 467 -14.00 6.81 4.12
C THR A 467 -15.48 6.56 4.37
N VAL A 468 -16.11 7.48 5.07
CA VAL A 468 -17.57 7.51 5.24
C VAL A 468 -18.13 8.53 4.28
N SER A 469 -18.95 8.10 3.33
CA SER A 469 -19.69 9.03 2.47
C SER A 469 -20.74 9.78 3.32
N ASP A 470 -20.79 11.11 3.17
CA ASP A 470 -21.85 11.96 3.74
C ASP A 470 -23.28 11.57 3.26
#